data_AF-A0A1J4UDQ1-F1
#
_entry.id   AF-A0A1J4UDQ1-F1
#
_cell.length_a   1.000
_cell.length_b   1.000
_cell.length_c   1.000
_cell.angle_alpha   90.00
_cell.angle_beta   90.00
_cell.angle_gamma   90.00
#
_symmetry.space_group_name_H-M   'P 1'
#
loop_
_entity.id
_entity.type
_entity.pdbx_description
1 polymer ?
#
loop_
_entity_poly.entity_id
_entity_poly.type
_entity_poly.pdbx_seq_one_letter_code
_entity_poly.pdbx_strand_id
1 'polypeptide(L)'
;MSGNSVELSGKRSEIMHIIEENPLCKTFILKVKPSKSFFAVLLSKTKVKKLIATKGILKTIGKDVLSALRKNGVRVEVRKSALGRKRRIGNAGIVKAIKRIGAGETLEEAAKLSGLSKWGLIYRLKEFKRKNGKRGSYGKIPKRGVKKYGI
;
A
#
# COMPACT_ATOMS: atom_id res chain seq x y z
N MET A 1 -29.15 -8.60 0.85
CA MET A 1 -29.56 -7.23 1.24
C MET A 1 -28.47 -6.24 0.86
N SER A 2 -28.61 -5.61 -0.29
CA SER A 2 -27.69 -4.59 -0.81
C SER A 2 -27.88 -3.31 0.00
N GLY A 3 -27.22 -3.22 1.16
CA GLY A 3 -27.33 -2.04 2.02
C GLY A 3 -26.75 -0.83 1.30
N ASN A 4 -27.56 0.20 1.09
CA ASN A 4 -27.18 1.48 0.47
C ASN A 4 -25.81 1.96 0.98
N SER A 5 -24.79 1.78 0.14
CA SER A 5 -23.43 2.20 0.42
C SER A 5 -23.06 3.37 -0.48
N VAL A 6 -22.63 4.47 0.13
CA VAL A 6 -22.25 5.68 -0.60
C VAL A 6 -20.74 5.83 -0.57
N GLU A 7 -20.14 6.03 -1.75
CA GLU A 7 -18.72 6.31 -1.88
C GLU A 7 -18.44 7.80 -1.81
N LEU A 8 -17.50 8.19 -0.96
CA LEU A 8 -17.10 9.57 -0.75
C LEU A 8 -15.76 9.83 -1.44
N SER A 9 -15.82 10.48 -2.59
CA SER A 9 -14.69 10.93 -3.40
C SER A 9 -14.94 12.33 -3.95
N GLY A 10 -13.87 13.03 -4.33
CA GLY A 10 -13.97 14.36 -4.93
C GLY A 10 -13.51 15.48 -4.00
N LYS A 11 -13.98 16.70 -4.28
CA LYS A 11 -13.69 17.90 -3.49
C LYS A 11 -14.48 17.88 -2.18
N ARG A 12 -14.03 18.71 -1.24
CA ARG A 12 -14.67 18.83 0.09
C ARG A 12 -16.14 19.24 -0.01
N SER A 13 -16.48 20.18 -0.88
CA SER A 13 -17.86 20.65 -1.10
C SER A 13 -18.77 19.53 -1.60
N GLU A 14 -18.32 18.80 -2.62
CA GLU A 14 -19.03 17.65 -3.20
C GLU A 14 -19.30 16.58 -2.14
N ILE A 15 -18.32 16.27 -1.31
CA ILE A 15 -18.46 15.27 -0.25
C ILE A 15 -19.49 15.69 0.80
N MET A 16 -19.51 16.97 1.20
CA MET A 16 -20.51 17.45 2.15
C MET A 16 -21.92 17.37 1.55
N HIS A 17 -22.08 17.75 0.29
CA HIS A 17 -23.34 17.65 -0.44
C HIS A 17 -23.86 16.20 -0.49
N ILE A 18 -22.97 15.25 -0.83
CA ILE A 18 -23.31 13.82 -0.87
C ILE A 18 -23.80 13.31 0.48
N ILE A 19 -23.22 13.79 1.60
CA ILE A 19 -23.68 13.40 2.95
C ILE A 19 -25.09 13.91 3.21
N GLU A 20 -25.36 15.17 2.86
CA GLU A 20 -26.64 15.83 3.08
C GLU A 20 -27.77 15.22 2.23
N GLU A 21 -27.47 14.82 1.00
CA GLU A 21 -28.42 14.15 0.10
C GLU A 21 -28.73 12.70 0.50
N ASN A 22 -27.93 12.10 1.38
CA ASN A 22 -28.04 10.67 1.74
C ASN A 22 -28.27 10.43 3.25
N PRO A 23 -29.32 11.02 3.88
CA PRO A 23 -29.52 10.95 5.33
C PRO A 23 -29.82 9.52 5.83
N LEU A 24 -30.40 8.67 4.98
CA LEU A 24 -30.75 7.29 5.33
C LEU A 24 -29.61 6.28 5.11
N CYS A 25 -28.49 6.72 4.54
CA CYS A 25 -27.37 5.84 4.25
C CYS A 25 -26.74 5.32 5.55
N LYS A 26 -26.58 3.99 5.63
CA LYS A 26 -25.99 3.30 6.79
C LYS A 26 -24.51 3.03 6.61
N THR A 27 -24.01 3.02 5.37
CA THR A 27 -22.65 2.61 5.04
C THR A 27 -21.95 3.65 4.17
N PHE A 28 -20.88 4.24 4.67
CA PHE A 28 -20.06 5.17 3.88
C PHE A 28 -18.68 4.61 3.60
N ILE A 29 -18.18 4.80 2.38
CA ILE A 29 -16.84 4.38 1.94
C ILE A 29 -15.98 5.62 1.74
N LEU A 30 -14.97 5.82 2.60
CA LEU A 30 -14.04 6.93 2.48
C LEU A 30 -12.92 6.61 1.49
N LYS A 31 -12.84 7.39 0.42
CA LYS A 31 -11.71 7.36 -0.54
C LYS A 31 -10.74 8.53 -0.34
N VAL A 32 -11.12 9.54 0.42
CA VAL A 32 -10.28 10.71 0.72
C VAL A 32 -10.02 10.87 2.22
N LYS A 33 -9.03 11.70 2.57
CA LYS A 33 -8.73 12.06 3.97
C LYS A 33 -9.87 12.92 4.54
N PRO A 34 -10.59 12.45 5.57
CA PRO A 34 -11.64 13.24 6.20
C PRO A 34 -11.04 14.30 7.14
N SER A 35 -11.77 15.40 7.31
CA SER A 35 -11.48 16.41 8.34
C SER A 35 -12.30 16.11 9.62
N LYS A 36 -12.03 16.81 10.73
CA LYS A 36 -12.83 16.63 11.95
C LYS A 36 -14.29 17.02 11.75
N SER A 37 -14.55 18.15 11.08
CA SER A 37 -15.91 18.64 10.80
C SER A 37 -16.71 17.67 9.91
N PHE A 38 -16.04 16.94 9.03
CA PHE A 38 -16.68 15.92 8.20
C PHE A 38 -17.40 14.87 9.06
N PHE A 39 -16.79 14.42 10.16
CA PHE A 39 -17.42 13.43 11.04
C PHE A 39 -18.59 14.00 11.83
N ALA A 40 -18.52 15.28 12.20
CA ALA A 40 -19.64 15.95 12.87
C ALA A 40 -20.86 16.02 11.96
N VAL A 41 -20.68 16.41 10.69
CA VAL A 41 -21.75 16.45 9.69
C VAL A 41 -22.27 15.04 9.39
N LEU A 42 -21.38 14.08 9.21
CA LEU A 42 -21.76 12.70 8.94
C LEU A 42 -22.65 12.12 10.07
N LEU A 43 -22.27 12.33 11.34
CA LEU A 43 -23.04 11.85 12.48
C LEU A 43 -24.36 12.61 12.70
N SER A 44 -24.40 13.91 12.38
CA SER A 44 -25.60 14.73 12.61
C SER A 44 -26.64 14.61 11.50
N LYS A 45 -26.20 14.40 10.26
CA LYS A 45 -27.08 14.38 9.08
C LYS A 45 -27.44 12.98 8.60
N THR A 46 -26.76 11.93 9.07
CA THR A 46 -26.97 10.57 8.55
C THR A 46 -27.17 9.52 9.63
N LYS A 47 -27.82 8.41 9.25
CA LYS A 47 -27.95 7.20 10.08
C LYS A 47 -26.77 6.24 9.92
N VAL A 48 -25.55 6.77 9.74
CA VAL A 48 -24.36 5.94 9.52
C VAL A 48 -24.16 4.95 10.68
N LYS A 49 -23.94 3.69 10.32
CA LYS A 49 -23.59 2.60 11.25
C LYS A 49 -22.30 1.91 10.85
N LYS A 50 -21.84 2.11 9.62
CA LYS A 50 -20.63 1.48 9.09
C LYS A 50 -19.84 2.48 8.26
N LEU A 51 -18.54 2.56 8.53
CA LEU A 51 -17.60 3.40 7.82
C LEU A 51 -16.42 2.56 7.34
N ILE A 52 -16.21 2.53 6.03
CA ILE A 52 -15.21 1.69 5.37
C ILE A 52 -14.12 2.59 4.84
N ALA A 53 -12.86 2.29 5.13
CA ALA A 53 -11.74 3.07 4.62
C ALA A 53 -10.50 2.20 4.43
N THR A 54 -9.53 2.70 3.65
CA THR A 54 -8.23 2.03 3.53
C THR A 54 -7.42 2.22 4.82
N LYS A 55 -6.45 1.33 5.07
CA LYS A 55 -5.54 1.45 6.23
C LYS A 55 -4.80 2.79 6.26
N GLY A 56 -4.48 3.35 5.09
CA GLY A 56 -3.84 4.67 4.98
C GLY A 56 -4.74 5.79 5.50
N ILE A 57 -5.99 5.83 5.05
CA ILE A 57 -6.96 6.86 5.48
C ILE A 57 -7.24 6.71 6.98
N LEU A 58 -7.46 5.50 7.49
CA LEU A 58 -7.77 5.30 8.91
C LEU A 58 -6.65 5.79 9.84
N LYS A 59 -5.38 5.66 9.43
CA LYS A 59 -4.25 6.19 10.19
C LYS A 59 -4.24 7.72 10.30
N THR A 60 -4.88 8.41 9.35
CA THR A 60 -4.97 9.88 9.36
C THR A 60 -6.07 10.39 10.28
N ILE A 61 -6.98 9.52 10.73
CA ILE A 61 -8.05 9.87 11.66
C ILE A 61 -7.48 9.78 13.09
N GLY A 62 -7.65 10.86 13.86
CA GLY A 62 -7.20 10.90 15.26
C GLY A 62 -7.91 9.84 16.12
N LYS A 63 -7.23 9.36 17.16
CA LYS A 63 -7.76 8.34 18.09
C LYS A 63 -9.06 8.80 18.75
N ASP A 64 -9.15 10.08 19.10
CA ASP A 64 -10.33 10.66 19.77
C ASP A 64 -11.56 10.61 18.85
N VAL A 65 -11.36 10.87 17.56
CA VAL A 65 -12.43 10.80 16.55
C VAL A 65 -12.88 9.36 16.35
N LEU A 66 -11.96 8.41 16.26
CA LEU A 66 -12.30 6.98 16.18
C LEU A 66 -13.05 6.50 17.43
N SER A 67 -12.65 6.97 18.61
CA SER A 67 -13.33 6.69 19.87
C SER A 67 -14.75 7.24 19.86
N ALA A 68 -14.93 8.50 19.45
CA ALA A 68 -16.24 9.14 19.33
C ALA A 68 -17.16 8.39 18.33
N LEU A 69 -16.64 7.98 17.18
CA LEU A 69 -17.39 7.17 16.21
C LEU A 69 -17.88 5.85 16.82
N ARG A 70 -17.01 5.16 17.56
CA ARG A 70 -17.38 3.90 18.24
C ARG A 70 -18.43 4.11 19.32
N LYS A 71 -18.32 5.18 20.12
CA LYS A 71 -19.33 5.56 21.13
C LYS A 71 -20.70 5.82 20.50
N ASN A 72 -20.73 6.38 19.29
CA ASN A 72 -21.97 6.58 18.52
C ASN A 72 -22.46 5.31 17.77
N GLY A 73 -21.83 4.15 18.00
CA GLY A 73 -22.23 2.88 17.39
C GLY A 73 -21.82 2.71 15.93
N VAL A 74 -20.84 3.49 15.45
CA VAL A 74 -20.31 3.36 14.09
C VAL A 74 -19.18 2.32 14.05
N ARG A 75 -19.37 1.27 13.26
CA ARG A 75 -18.35 0.25 12.99
C ARG A 75 -17.38 0.75 11.92
N VAL A 76 -16.09 0.70 12.21
CA VAL A 76 -15.03 1.13 11.28
C VAL A 76 -14.32 -0.10 10.72
N GLU A 77 -14.42 -0.32 9.42
CA GLU A 77 -13.82 -1.46 8.73
C GLU A 77 -12.71 -1.05 7.76
N VAL A 78 -11.67 -1.87 7.71
CA VAL A 78 -10.52 -1.66 6.83
C VAL A 78 -10.76 -2.41 5.52
N ARG A 79 -10.92 -1.68 4.40
CA ARG A 79 -10.86 -2.29 3.07
C ARG A 79 -9.41 -2.45 2.65
N LYS A 80 -9.01 -3.67 2.27
CA LYS A 80 -7.72 -3.88 1.60
C LYS A 80 -7.80 -3.21 0.23
N SER A 81 -6.90 -2.25 -0.01
CA SER A 81 -6.71 -1.70 -1.36
C SER A 81 -6.34 -2.85 -2.30
N ALA A 82 -6.86 -2.82 -3.53
CA ALA A 82 -6.22 -3.55 -4.61
C ALA A 82 -4.74 -3.17 -4.62
N LEU A 83 -3.87 -4.17 -4.74
CA LEU A 83 -2.41 -3.98 -4.79
C LEU A 83 -2.11 -2.81 -5.74
N GLY A 84 -1.27 -1.86 -5.30
CA GLY A 84 -0.84 -0.73 -6.14
C GLY A 84 -0.20 -1.22 -7.45
N ARG A 85 0.27 -0.30 -8.29
CA ARG A 85 0.86 -0.61 -9.63
C ARG A 85 1.59 -1.95 -9.61
N LYS A 86 1.09 -2.91 -10.40
CA LYS A 86 1.75 -4.21 -10.56
C LYS A 86 3.22 -3.91 -10.86
N ARG A 87 4.12 -4.43 -10.02
CA ARG A 87 5.55 -4.23 -10.27
C ARG A 87 5.83 -4.75 -11.68
N ARG A 88 6.46 -3.92 -12.51
CA ARG A 88 6.84 -4.30 -13.89
C ARG A 88 7.62 -5.63 -13.89
N ILE A 89 8.36 -5.88 -12.81
CA ILE A 89 9.12 -7.11 -12.60
C ILE A 89 8.79 -7.69 -11.22
N GLY A 90 8.34 -8.94 -11.22
CA GLY A 90 8.08 -9.71 -10.00
C GLY A 90 9.37 -10.12 -9.28
N ASN A 91 9.25 -10.59 -8.04
CA ASN A 91 10.39 -11.01 -7.24
C ASN A 91 11.22 -12.12 -7.92
N ALA A 92 10.59 -13.01 -8.69
CA ALA A 92 11.28 -14.05 -9.46
C ALA A 92 12.26 -13.48 -10.49
N GLY A 93 11.90 -12.40 -11.20
CA GLY A 93 12.78 -11.73 -12.14
C GLY A 93 14.00 -11.09 -11.46
N ILE A 94 13.79 -10.51 -10.28
CA ILE A 94 14.87 -9.95 -9.45
C ILE A 94 15.85 -11.06 -9.02
N VAL A 95 15.33 -12.20 -8.55
CA VAL A 95 16.18 -13.33 -8.12
C VAL A 95 16.97 -13.91 -9.30
N LYS A 96 16.35 -14.03 -10.48
CA LYS A 96 17.05 -14.49 -11.69
C LYS A 96 18.19 -13.55 -12.09
N ALA A 97 17.97 -12.25 -12.02
CA ALA A 97 19.01 -11.24 -12.30
C ALA A 97 20.18 -11.32 -11.31
N ILE A 98 19.89 -11.48 -10.02
CA ILE A 98 20.92 -11.62 -8.98
C ILE A 98 21.73 -12.92 -9.16
N LYS A 99 21.08 -14.04 -9.52
CA LYS A 99 21.75 -15.31 -9.79
C LYS A 99 22.71 -15.20 -10.98
N ARG A 100 22.32 -14.49 -12.04
CA ARG A 100 23.16 -14.22 -13.23
C ARG A 100 24.43 -13.45 -12.88
N ILE A 101 24.31 -12.40 -12.08
CA ILE A 101 25.48 -11.67 -11.54
C ILE A 101 26.37 -12.63 -10.73
N GLY A 102 25.76 -13.49 -9.91
CA GLY A 102 26.50 -14.52 -9.16
C GLY A 102 27.19 -15.57 -10.03
N ALA A 103 26.73 -15.77 -11.27
CA ALA A 103 27.33 -16.67 -12.26
C ALA A 103 28.43 -16.00 -13.10
N GLY A 104 28.68 -14.70 -12.92
CA GLY A 104 29.73 -13.95 -13.61
C GLY A 104 29.25 -13.01 -14.71
N GLU A 105 27.94 -12.92 -14.99
CA GLU A 105 27.41 -11.91 -15.92
C GLU A 105 27.65 -10.48 -15.39
N THR A 106 27.87 -9.53 -16.31
CA THR A 106 28.02 -8.13 -15.95
C THR A 106 26.71 -7.55 -15.41
N LEU A 107 26.83 -6.48 -14.61
CA LEU A 107 25.65 -5.77 -14.10
C LEU A 107 24.77 -5.24 -15.24
N GLU A 108 25.40 -4.83 -16.35
CA GLU A 108 24.72 -4.33 -17.56
C GLU A 108 23.86 -5.39 -18.23
N GLU A 109 24.42 -6.57 -18.47
CA GLU A 109 23.72 -7.68 -19.11
C GLU A 109 22.56 -8.16 -18.25
N ALA A 110 22.81 -8.34 -16.95
CA ALA A 110 21.79 -8.75 -16.00
C ALA A 110 20.65 -7.72 -15.87
N ALA A 111 20.96 -6.42 -15.90
CA ALA A 111 19.97 -5.34 -15.87
C ALA A 111 19.12 -5.30 -17.15
N LYS A 112 19.77 -5.38 -18.32
CA LYS A 112 19.10 -5.37 -19.63
C LYS A 112 18.12 -6.53 -19.77
N LEU A 113 18.53 -7.74 -19.41
CA LEU A 113 17.70 -8.94 -19.53
C LEU A 113 16.58 -9.03 -18.49
N SER A 114 16.76 -8.41 -17.33
CA SER A 114 15.74 -8.39 -16.29
C SER A 114 14.76 -7.22 -16.41
N GLY A 115 15.04 -6.24 -17.28
CA GLY A 115 14.25 -5.01 -17.43
C GLY A 115 14.39 -4.05 -16.24
N LEU A 116 15.38 -4.25 -15.39
CA LEU A 116 15.68 -3.38 -14.24
C LEU A 116 16.66 -2.30 -14.66
N SER A 117 16.59 -1.13 -14.02
CA SER A 117 17.70 -0.16 -14.09
C SER A 117 18.91 -0.72 -13.35
N LYS A 118 20.13 -0.35 -13.78
CA LYS A 118 21.39 -0.74 -13.13
C LYS A 118 21.34 -0.43 -11.62
N TRP A 119 20.93 0.79 -11.26
CA TRP A 119 20.78 1.22 -9.86
C TRP A 119 19.73 0.43 -9.09
N GLY A 120 18.60 0.10 -9.71
CA GLY A 120 17.58 -0.75 -9.12
C GLY A 120 18.12 -2.14 -8.80
N LEU A 121 18.94 -2.71 -9.69
CA LEU A 121 19.58 -4.00 -9.50
C LEU A 121 20.67 -3.94 -8.41
N ILE A 122 21.49 -2.90 -8.37
CA ILE A 122 22.50 -2.66 -7.31
C ILE A 122 21.83 -2.61 -5.94
N TYR A 123 20.75 -1.82 -5.79
CA TYR A 123 20.02 -1.71 -4.53
C TYR A 123 19.50 -3.08 -4.06
N ARG A 124 18.90 -3.85 -4.98
CA ARG A 124 18.39 -5.20 -4.68
C ARG A 124 19.48 -6.19 -4.33
N LEU A 125 20.64 -6.10 -5.00
CA LEU A 125 21.81 -6.92 -4.69
C LEU A 125 22.34 -6.60 -3.29
N LYS A 126 22.39 -5.31 -2.89
CA LYS A 126 22.77 -4.88 -1.55
C LYS A 126 21.79 -5.38 -0.49
N GLU A 127 20.48 -5.27 -0.74
CA GLU A 127 19.45 -5.84 0.14
C GLU A 127 19.59 -7.37 0.28
N PHE A 128 19.87 -8.07 -0.82
CA PHE A 128 20.03 -9.52 -0.85
C PHE A 128 21.25 -9.96 -0.04
N LYS A 129 22.40 -9.29 -0.20
CA LYS A 129 23.61 -9.53 0.62
C LYS A 129 23.37 -9.26 2.10
N ARG A 130 22.67 -8.16 2.44
CA ARG A 130 22.34 -7.82 3.84
C ARG A 130 21.47 -8.87 4.52
N LYS A 131 20.51 -9.46 3.78
CA LYS A 131 19.62 -10.50 4.31
C LYS A 131 20.34 -11.85 4.45
N ASN A 132 21.07 -12.28 3.43
CA ASN A 132 21.81 -13.55 3.47
C ASN A 132 23.00 -13.53 4.43
N GLY A 133 23.60 -12.37 4.71
CA GLY A 133 24.63 -12.22 5.74
C GLY A 133 24.10 -12.26 7.17
N LYS A 134 22.77 -12.22 7.38
CA LYS A 134 22.16 -12.22 8.73
C LYS A 134 21.29 -13.45 9.04
N ARG A 135 20.87 -14.25 8.06
CA ARG A 135 20.19 -15.56 8.23
C ARG A 135 20.07 -16.23 6.85
N GLY A 136 20.51 -17.48 6.74
CA GLY A 136 20.50 -18.24 5.49
C GLY A 136 19.09 -18.62 5.06
N SER A 137 18.60 -18.06 3.94
CA SER A 137 17.38 -18.59 3.31
C SER A 137 17.23 -18.29 1.81
N TYR A 138 18.30 -17.94 1.10
CA TYR A 138 18.33 -18.08 -0.36
C TYR A 138 19.65 -18.73 -0.73
N GLY A 139 19.55 -19.88 -1.41
CA GLY A 139 20.62 -20.86 -1.64
C GLY A 139 21.99 -20.26 -1.91
N LYS A 140 23.02 -20.95 -1.36
CA LYS A 140 24.44 -20.66 -1.52
C LYS A 140 24.72 -20.22 -2.97
N ILE A 141 25.13 -18.96 -3.16
CA ILE A 141 25.73 -18.54 -4.43
C ILE A 141 27.06 -19.31 -4.53
N PRO A 142 27.32 -20.07 -5.61
CA PRO A 142 28.60 -20.74 -5.78
C PRO A 142 29.72 -19.70 -5.74
N LYS A 143 30.67 -19.87 -4.82
CA LYS A 143 31.90 -19.07 -4.75
C LYS A 143 32.83 -19.46 -5.90
N ARG A 144 32.54 -19.03 -7.12
CA ARG A 144 33.52 -19.07 -8.21
C ARG A 144 33.56 -17.71 -8.89
N GLY A 145 34.74 -17.07 -8.84
CA GLY A 145 35.11 -16.00 -9.76
C GLY A 145 34.56 -14.60 -9.50
N VAL A 146 34.43 -14.14 -8.25
CA VAL A 146 34.20 -12.69 -8.02
C VAL A 146 35.49 -11.93 -8.35
N LYS A 147 35.62 -11.46 -9.60
CA LYS A 147 36.58 -10.38 -9.91
C LYS A 147 36.17 -9.17 -9.07
N LYS A 148 37.07 -8.72 -8.19
CA LYS A 148 36.94 -7.46 -7.46
C LYS A 148 36.90 -6.33 -8.50
N TYR A 149 35.74 -5.71 -8.69
CA TYR A 149 35.69 -4.41 -9.35
C TYR A 149 35.93 -3.36 -8.27
N GLY A 150 37.06 -2.65 -8.39
CA GLY A 150 37.35 -1.43 -7.63
C GLY A 150 36.30 -0.37 -7.95
N ILE A 151 35.89 0.36 -6.91
CA ILE A 151 35.08 1.58 -7.01
C ILE A 151 35.99 2.67 -7.59
#